data_AF-A0A940FUF9-F1
#
_entry.id   AF-A0A940FUF9-F1
#
_cell.length_a   1.000
_cell.length_b   1.000
_cell.length_c   1.000
_cell.angle_alpha   90.00
_cell.angle_beta   90.00
_cell.angle_gamma   90.00
#
_symmetry.space_group_name_H-M   'P 1'
#
loop_
_entity.id
_entity.type
_entity.pdbx_description
1 polymer ?
#
loop_
_entity_poly.entity_id
_entity_poly.type
_entity_poly.pdbx_seq_one_letter_code
_entity_poly.pdbx_strand_id
1 'polypeptide(L)'
;MVIDSHVHFWKYERTSYGWIDKSMKTLQKDYLPADIKLTLERNNIDGCIAVQSIPSLVETRFLAELAKTNTFIKAVIGWADLQSDHAEKHLSELQQYGAI
;
A
#
# COMPACT_ATOMS: atom_id res chain seq x y z
N MET A 1 16.16 0.57 14.34
CA MET A 1 14.91 0.84 13.61
C MET A 1 14.16 -0.47 13.47
N VAL A 2 12.96 -0.57 14.04
CA VAL A 2 12.05 -1.71 13.98
C VAL A 2 10.96 -1.39 12.97
N ILE A 3 10.81 -2.21 11.94
CA ILE A 3 9.88 -1.97 10.84
C ILE A 3 8.88 -3.12 10.76
N ASP A 4 7.59 -2.78 10.67
CA ASP A 4 6.57 -3.72 10.21
C ASP A 4 6.70 -3.86 8.69
N SER A 5 7.26 -4.98 8.24
CA SER A 5 7.61 -5.18 6.84
C SER A 5 6.40 -5.45 5.93
N HIS A 6 5.17 -5.53 6.44
CA HIS A 6 4.02 -5.96 5.64
C HIS A 6 2.69 -5.36 6.11
N VAL A 7 2.37 -4.16 5.64
CA VAL A 7 1.09 -3.47 5.93
C VAL A 7 0.36 -3.16 4.63
N HIS A 8 -0.96 -3.36 4.60
CA HIS A 8 -1.82 -2.96 3.48
C HIS A 8 -2.64 -1.72 3.84
N PHE A 9 -2.94 -0.91 2.83
CA PHE A 9 -3.87 0.22 2.93
C PHE A 9 -4.84 0.17 1.75
N TRP A 10 -6.11 0.48 2.00
CA TRP A 10 -7.11 0.51 0.94
C TRP A 10 -8.27 1.47 1.25
N LYS A 11 -8.90 1.95 0.17
CA LYS A 11 -10.28 2.44 0.19
C LYS A 11 -11.17 1.33 -0.32
N TYR A 12 -12.09 0.86 0.49
CA TYR A 12 -12.81 -0.37 0.22
C TYR A 12 -13.85 -0.18 -0.88
N GLU A 13 -13.68 -0.94 -1.95
CA GLU A 13 -14.64 -1.06 -3.03
C GLU A 13 -14.82 -2.54 -3.35
N ARG A 14 -16.04 -3.05 -3.18
CA ARG A 14 -16.30 -4.49 -3.26
C ARG A 14 -15.87 -5.15 -4.57
N THR A 15 -15.94 -4.42 -5.68
CA THR A 15 -15.53 -4.86 -7.03
C THR A 15 -14.01 -4.98 -7.17
N SER A 16 -13.26 -4.10 -6.50
CA SER A 16 -11.80 -4.05 -6.56
C SER A 16 -11.15 -5.10 -5.66
N TYR A 17 -11.74 -5.42 -4.51
CA TYR A 17 -11.20 -6.36 -3.52
C TYR A 17 -11.93 -7.71 -3.55
N GLY A 18 -11.90 -8.41 -4.69
CA GLY A 18 -12.63 -9.67 -4.88
C GLY A 18 -12.24 -10.80 -3.92
N TRP A 19 -11.10 -10.70 -3.24
CA TRP A 19 -10.65 -11.64 -2.20
C TRP A 19 -11.32 -11.40 -0.84
N ILE A 20 -11.95 -10.24 -0.61
CA ILE A 20 -12.72 -9.93 0.60
C ILE A 20 -14.16 -10.44 0.42
N ASP A 21 -14.48 -11.57 1.04
CA ASP A 21 -15.83 -12.13 0.96
C ASP A 21 -16.80 -11.56 2.03
N LYS A 22 -18.06 -12.00 1.99
CA LYS A 22 -19.13 -11.53 2.90
C LYS A 22 -18.89 -11.87 4.38
N SER A 23 -18.06 -12.88 4.68
CA SER A 23 -17.73 -13.28 6.04
C SER A 23 -16.70 -12.34 6.68
N MET A 24 -15.84 -11.70 5.86
CA MET A 24 -14.74 -10.83 6.30
C MET A 24 -15.18 -9.40 6.63
N LYS A 25 -16.28 -9.24 7.39
CA LYS A 25 -16.91 -7.93 7.66
C LYS A 25 -15.94 -6.86 8.19
N THR A 26 -14.96 -7.26 9.00
CA THR A 26 -13.94 -6.35 9.56
C THR A 26 -13.12 -5.65 8.48
N LEU A 27 -12.85 -6.33 7.36
CA LEU A 27 -12.03 -5.83 6.25
C LEU A 27 -12.83 -4.99 5.24
N GLN A 28 -14.16 -5.02 5.30
CA GLN A 28 -15.07 -4.32 4.36
C GLN A 28 -15.25 -2.83 4.70
N LYS A 29 -14.14 -2.13 4.91
CA LYS A 29 -14.07 -0.69 5.19
C LYS A 29 -12.71 -0.13 4.80
N ASP A 30 -12.59 1.18 4.78
CA ASP A 30 -11.31 1.84 4.53
C ASP A 30 -10.31 1.54 5.66
N TYR A 31 -9.07 1.33 5.26
CA TYR A 31 -7.91 1.24 6.13
C TYR A 31 -6.81 2.16 5.58
N LEU A 32 -6.58 3.26 6.29
CA LEU A 32 -5.68 4.35 5.90
C LEU A 32 -4.58 4.54 6.96
N PRO A 33 -3.52 5.32 6.66
CA PRO A 33 -2.40 5.52 7.58
C PRO A 33 -2.79 5.94 9.01
N ALA A 34 -3.85 6.75 9.15
CA ALA A 34 -4.34 7.19 10.45
C ALA A 34 -4.83 6.04 11.35
N ASP A 35 -5.32 4.94 10.77
CA ASP A 35 -5.89 3.81 11.50
C ASP A 35 -4.83 2.94 12.21
N ILE A 36 -3.59 2.95 11.72
CA ILE A 36 -2.51 2.11 12.27
C ILE A 36 -1.47 2.92 13.06
N LYS A 37 -1.37 4.23 12.85
CA LYS A 37 -0.31 5.07 13.45
C LYS A 37 -0.16 4.88 14.96
N LEU A 38 -1.26 4.99 15.71
CA LEU A 38 -1.27 4.80 17.17
C LEU A 38 -0.89 3.36 17.57
N THR A 39 -1.23 2.38 16.74
CA THR A 39 -0.87 0.97 16.98
C THR A 39 0.63 0.76 16.82
N LEU A 40 1.25 1.33 15.80
CA LEU A 40 2.71 1.28 15.61
C LEU A 40 3.43 1.91 16.81
N GLU A 41 3.01 3.12 17.21
CA GLU A 41 3.59 3.85 18.35
C GLU A 41 3.52 3.05 19.65
N ARG A 42 2.34 2.46 19.96
CA ARG A 42 2.14 1.66 21.18
C ARG A 42 2.98 0.38 21.24
N ASN A 43 3.40 -0.13 20.08
CA ASN A 43 4.19 -1.36 19.97
C ASN A 43 5.68 -1.08 19.73
N ASN A 44 6.13 0.18 19.81
CA ASN A 44 7.51 0.59 19.52
C ASN A 44 7.98 0.18 18.11
N ILE A 45 7.10 0.30 17.11
CA ILE A 45 7.42 0.11 15.70
C ILE A 45 7.70 1.47 15.07
N ASP A 46 8.89 1.66 14.52
CA ASP A 46 9.38 2.94 13.98
C ASP A 46 8.76 3.29 12.61
N GLY A 47 8.16 2.33 11.93
CA GLY A 47 7.51 2.51 10.65
C GLY A 47 7.07 1.21 9.99
N CYS A 48 6.50 1.31 8.80
CA CYS A 48 6.05 0.14 8.04
C CYS A 48 6.42 0.20 6.56
N ILE A 49 6.30 -0.94 5.90
CA ILE A 49 6.35 -1.09 4.45
C ILE A 49 4.93 -1.30 3.95
N ALA A 50 4.46 -0.43 3.05
CA ALA A 50 3.15 -0.55 2.44
C ALA A 50 3.20 -1.51 1.25
N VAL A 51 2.40 -2.57 1.27
CA VAL A 51 2.40 -3.65 0.27
C VAL A 51 1.09 -3.63 -0.50
N GLN A 52 1.17 -3.77 -1.83
CA GLN A 52 0.01 -3.92 -2.70
C GLN A 52 -0.89 -5.08 -2.24
N SER A 53 -2.19 -4.92 -2.41
CA SER A 53 -3.21 -5.92 -2.05
C SER A 53 -4.06 -6.36 -3.24
N ILE A 54 -3.96 -5.67 -4.38
CA ILE A 54 -4.61 -6.00 -5.66
C ILE A 54 -3.64 -5.78 -6.85
N PRO A 55 -3.81 -6.47 -7.99
CA PRO A 55 -2.95 -6.29 -9.16
C PRO A 55 -3.29 -5.01 -9.92
N SER A 56 -2.93 -3.85 -9.37
CA SER A 56 -3.32 -2.54 -9.90
C SER A 56 -2.20 -1.51 -9.85
N LEU A 57 -1.87 -0.93 -11.01
CA LEU A 57 -1.00 0.25 -11.07
C LEU A 57 -1.60 1.45 -10.33
N VAL A 58 -2.93 1.56 -10.26
CA VAL A 58 -3.60 2.62 -9.51
C VAL A 58 -3.32 2.45 -8.02
N GLU A 59 -3.31 1.22 -7.50
CA GLU A 59 -2.96 0.95 -6.10
C GLU A 59 -1.49 1.31 -5.83
N THR A 60 -0.56 0.96 -6.71
CA THR A 60 0.85 1.34 -6.55
C THR A 60 1.03 2.84 -6.42
N ARG A 61 0.36 3.63 -7.27
CA ARG A 61 0.38 5.10 -7.21
C ARG A 61 -0.25 5.61 -5.92
N PHE A 62 -1.35 5.01 -5.48
CA PHE A 62 -2.01 5.34 -4.22
C PHE A 62 -1.08 5.13 -3.02
N LEU A 63 -0.43 3.96 -2.91
CA LEU A 63 0.50 3.66 -1.82
C LEU A 63 1.71 4.59 -1.83
N ALA A 64 2.23 4.93 -3.01
CA ALA A 64 3.33 5.87 -3.16
C ALA A 64 2.96 7.30 -2.72
N GLU A 65 1.75 7.77 -3.02
CA GLU A 65 1.25 9.06 -2.51
C GLU A 65 0.99 9.04 -0.99
N LEU A 66 0.52 7.91 -0.44
CA LEU A 66 0.45 7.76 1.02
C LEU A 66 1.83 7.90 1.67
N ALA A 67 2.86 7.26 1.10
CA ALA A 67 4.21 7.32 1.64
C ALA A 67 4.79 8.74 1.63
N LYS A 68 4.53 9.55 0.60
CA LYS A 68 4.94 10.96 0.54
C LYS A 68 4.36 11.81 1.67
N THR A 69 3.14 11.51 2.10
CA THR A 69 2.41 12.30 3.10
C THR A 69 2.51 11.72 4.52
N ASN A 70 3.05 10.51 4.67
CA ASN A 70 3.13 9.80 5.94
C ASN A 70 4.54 9.23 6.16
N THR A 71 5.38 9.97 6.88
CA THR A 71 6.80 9.67 7.08
C THR A 71 7.10 8.36 7.82
N PHE A 72 6.10 7.71 8.43
CA PHE A 72 6.25 6.40 9.05
C PHE A 72 6.13 5.25 8.03
N ILE A 73 5.65 5.50 6.82
CA ILE A 73 5.72 4.54 5.72
C ILE A 73 7.11 4.69 5.09
N LYS A 74 7.95 3.68 5.26
CA LYS A 74 9.38 3.73 4.90
C LYS A 74 9.68 3.19 3.51
N ALA A 75 8.79 2.38 2.94
CA ALA A 75 8.85 1.98 1.55
C ALA A 75 7.50 1.47 1.05
N VAL A 76 7.42 1.24 -0.26
CA VAL A 76 6.27 0.65 -0.93
C VAL A 76 6.71 -0.57 -1.74
N ILE A 77 6.00 -1.68 -1.57
CA ILE A 77 6.05 -2.83 -2.47
C ILE A 77 4.83 -2.73 -3.38
N GLY A 78 5.03 -2.18 -4.57
CA GLY A 78 3.98 -1.96 -5.56
C GLY A 78 3.73 -3.16 -6.48
N TRP A 79 2.69 -3.02 -7.30
CA TRP A 79 2.41 -3.90 -8.42
C TRP A 79 2.64 -3.20 -9.77
N ALA A 80 3.14 -3.95 -10.75
CA ALA A 80 3.14 -3.58 -12.16
C ALA A 80 3.00 -4.86 -13.01
N ASP A 81 2.38 -4.75 -14.18
CA ASP A 81 2.37 -5.86 -15.13
C ASP A 81 3.73 -5.97 -15.84
N LEU A 82 4.56 -6.89 -15.37
CA LEU A 82 5.90 -7.14 -15.93
C LEU A 82 5.88 -7.95 -17.22
N GLN A 83 4.72 -8.49 -17.63
CA GLN A 83 4.55 -9.21 -18.88
C GLN A 83 4.01 -8.32 -20.01
N SER A 84 3.60 -7.08 -19.68
CA SER A 84 3.14 -6.11 -20.66
C SER A 84 4.30 -5.59 -21.52
N ASP A 85 4.04 -5.37 -22.81
CA ASP A 85 4.93 -4.62 -23.71
C ASP A 85 5.21 -3.17 -23.22
N HIS A 86 4.42 -2.69 -22.24
CA HIS A 86 4.57 -1.38 -21.62
C HIS A 86 5.23 -1.42 -20.22
N ALA A 87 5.78 -2.56 -19.80
CA ALA A 87 6.38 -2.73 -18.47
C ALA A 87 7.43 -1.66 -18.16
N GLU A 88 8.38 -1.40 -19.06
CA GLU A 88 9.42 -0.38 -18.88
C GLU A 88 8.84 1.03 -18.68
N LYS A 89 7.80 1.37 -19.46
CA LYS A 89 7.10 2.65 -19.34
C LYS A 89 6.44 2.78 -17.97
N HIS A 90 5.72 1.75 -17.53
CA HIS A 90 5.08 1.75 -16.22
C HIS A 90 6.09 1.87 -15.08
N LEU A 91 7.21 1.13 -15.15
CA LEU A 91 8.27 1.22 -14.14
C LEU A 91 8.93 2.61 -14.13
N SER A 92 9.17 3.20 -15.29
CA SER A 92 9.70 4.57 -15.42
C SER A 92 8.76 5.62 -14.81
N GLU A 93 7.45 5.50 -15.04
CA GLU A 93 6.45 6.34 -14.38
C GLU A 93 6.45 6.17 -12.86
N LEU A 94 6.77 4.99 -12.34
CA LEU A 94 6.83 4.74 -10.90
C LEU A 94 8.14 5.25 -10.26
N GLN A 95 9.23 5.38 -11.02
CA GLN A 95 10.47 5.98 -10.52
C GLN A 95 10.30 7.45 -10.10
N GLN A 96 9.33 8.17 -10.66
CA GLN A 96 9.07 9.58 -10.32
C GLN A 96 8.67 9.78 -8.84
N TYR A 97 8.24 8.72 -8.15
CA TYR A 97 7.90 8.78 -6.73
C TYR A 97 9.14 8.86 -5.83
N GLY A 98 10.35 8.64 -6.36
CA GLY A 98 11.61 8.74 -5.64
C GLY A 98 11.88 7.57 -4.68
N ALA A 99 13.07 7.57 -4.09
CA ALA A 99 13.32 6.76 -2.90
C ALA A 99 12.58 7.40 -1.72
N ILE A 100 11.77 6.58 -1.03
CA ILE A 100 11.04 6.95 0.18
C ILE A 100 12.00 6.95 1.37
#